data_AF-A0A976KX04-F1
#
_entry.id   AF-A0A976KX04-F1
#
_cell.length_a   1.000
_cell.length_b   1.000
_cell.length_c   1.000
_cell.angle_alpha   90.00
_cell.angle_beta   90.00
_cell.angle_gamma   90.00
#
_symmetry.space_group_name_H-M   'P 1'
#
loop_
_entity.id
_entity.type
_entity.pdbx_description
1 polymer ?
#
loop_
_entity_poly.entity_id
_entity_poly.type
_entity_poly.pdbx_seq_one_letter_code
_entity_poly.pdbx_strand_id
1 'polypeptide(L)'
;MAVFVGVYAALVGQRLAELRVAARNAHWAREQGAVEVGQSHYKWFVVLHVSWLTSGVIEATASGPAVAASGWLWLAAFGLAQPLRYVAITTLGRRWNTRVFVFPDRPPVASGIYRVLPHPNYLAVVIELLAVPLIFGAVWTATLATLANALLLGAVRLPVERRALQQMRHGVHPRSALPGDGDGTGAVG
;
A
#
# COMPACT_ATOMS: atom_id res chain seq x y z
N MET A 1 19.53 -10.71 20.49
CA MET A 1 20.00 -9.38 20.03
C MET A 1 20.39 -9.35 18.54
N ALA A 2 21.32 -10.19 18.05
CA ALA A 2 21.77 -10.14 16.65
C ALA A 2 20.62 -10.32 15.62
N VAL A 3 19.73 -11.30 15.83
CA VAL A 3 18.55 -11.52 14.96
C VAL A 3 17.63 -10.31 14.93
N PHE A 4 17.39 -9.68 16.10
CA PHE A 4 16.58 -8.47 16.21
C PHE A 4 17.14 -7.32 15.38
N VAL A 5 18.43 -7.02 15.54
CA VAL A 5 19.11 -5.97 14.78
C VAL A 5 19.09 -6.29 13.29
N GLY A 6 19.36 -7.55 12.90
CA GLY A 6 19.36 -7.97 11.50
C GLY A 6 18.00 -7.81 10.83
N VAL A 7 16.92 -8.23 11.48
CA VAL A 7 15.54 -8.10 10.95
C VAL A 7 15.16 -6.63 10.78
N TYR A 8 15.35 -5.79 11.81
CA TYR A 8 15.01 -4.38 11.73
C TYR A 8 15.87 -3.61 10.72
N ALA A 9 17.17 -3.89 10.66
CA ALA A 9 18.06 -3.28 9.68
C ALA A 9 17.66 -3.66 8.24
N ALA A 10 17.34 -4.93 8.00
CA ALA A 10 16.84 -5.38 6.71
C ALA A 10 15.52 -4.68 6.34
N LEU A 11 14.61 -4.54 7.30
CA LEU A 11 13.31 -3.88 7.11
C LEU A 11 13.46 -2.40 6.72
N VAL A 12 14.30 -1.67 7.46
CA VAL A 12 14.57 -0.25 7.19
C VAL A 12 15.28 -0.12 5.85
N GLY A 13 16.29 -0.94 5.57
CA GLY A 13 17.00 -0.95 4.30
C GLY A 13 16.06 -1.19 3.12
N GLN A 14 15.17 -2.19 3.25
CA GLN A 14 14.15 -2.51 2.26
C GLN A 14 13.18 -1.34 2.06
N ARG A 15 12.65 -0.72 3.12
CA ARG A 15 11.76 0.44 3.02
C ARG A 15 12.42 1.60 2.29
N LEU A 16 13.69 1.87 2.56
CA LEU A 16 14.45 2.91 1.87
C LEU A 16 14.67 2.56 0.38
N ALA A 17 14.96 1.31 0.06
CA ALA A 17 15.11 0.87 -1.33
C ALA A 17 13.78 1.01 -2.10
N GLU A 18 12.68 0.56 -1.50
CA GLU A 18 11.32 0.71 -2.02
C GLU A 18 10.95 2.18 -2.26
N LEU A 19 11.23 3.08 -1.31
CA LEU A 19 10.98 4.51 -1.47
C LEU A 19 11.81 5.12 -2.61
N ARG A 20 13.07 4.69 -2.79
CA ARG A 20 13.90 5.14 -3.93
C ARG A 20 13.32 4.67 -5.26
N VAL A 21 12.88 3.42 -5.36
CA VAL A 21 12.22 2.89 -6.57
C VAL A 21 10.92 3.63 -6.83
N ALA A 22 10.12 3.88 -5.79
CA ALA A 22 8.86 4.61 -5.89
C ALA A 22 9.08 6.07 -6.33
N ALA A 23 10.14 6.73 -5.85
CA ALA A 23 10.48 8.08 -6.29
C ALA A 23 10.84 8.12 -7.78
N ARG A 24 11.65 7.17 -8.26
CA ARG A 24 12.01 7.04 -9.69
C ARG A 24 10.80 6.76 -10.55
N ASN A 25 9.95 5.81 -10.13
CA ASN A 25 8.73 5.47 -10.85
C ASN A 25 7.69 6.59 -10.81
N ALA A 26 7.66 7.42 -9.75
CA ALA A 26 6.78 8.59 -9.68
C ALA A 26 7.16 9.63 -10.73
N HIS A 27 8.45 9.87 -10.94
CA HIS A 27 8.94 10.77 -11.99
C HIS A 27 8.48 10.28 -13.37
N TRP A 28 8.77 9.01 -13.67
CA TRP A 28 8.33 8.38 -14.92
C TRP A 28 6.81 8.42 -15.08
N ALA A 29 6.03 8.12 -14.03
CA ALA A 29 4.58 8.12 -14.11
C ALA A 29 4.03 9.52 -14.46
N ARG A 30 4.60 10.58 -13.88
CA ARG A 30 4.21 11.97 -14.17
C ARG A 30 4.53 12.38 -15.62
N GLU A 31 5.70 11.98 -16.13
CA GLU A 31 6.07 12.19 -17.55
C GLU A 31 5.09 11.49 -18.51
N GLN A 32 4.50 10.38 -18.07
CA GLN A 32 3.52 9.62 -18.84
C GLN A 32 2.07 10.10 -18.64
N GLY A 33 1.86 11.26 -18.00
CA GLY A 33 0.55 11.85 -17.78
C GLY A 33 -0.27 11.20 -16.65
N ALA A 34 0.35 10.43 -15.75
CA ALA A 34 -0.35 9.82 -14.64
C ALA A 34 -0.77 10.87 -13.58
N VAL A 35 -1.98 10.75 -13.07
CA VAL A 35 -2.53 11.62 -12.03
C VAL A 35 -2.33 10.95 -10.67
N GLU A 36 -1.76 11.69 -9.72
CA GLU A 36 -1.58 11.23 -8.34
C GLU A 36 -2.91 11.35 -7.56
N VAL A 37 -3.42 10.24 -7.05
CA VAL A 37 -4.68 10.18 -6.30
C VAL A 37 -4.40 9.84 -4.84
N GLY A 38 -5.15 10.45 -3.92
CA GLY A 38 -5.07 10.09 -2.49
C GLY A 38 -3.84 10.64 -1.74
N GLN A 39 -3.24 11.73 -2.21
CA GLN A 39 -2.09 12.39 -1.57
C GLN A 39 -2.32 12.70 -0.07
N SER A 40 -3.56 13.05 0.31
CA SER A 40 -3.93 13.33 1.70
C SER A 40 -3.75 12.12 2.62
N HIS A 41 -3.96 10.90 2.11
CA HIS A 41 -3.94 9.67 2.91
C HIS A 41 -2.55 9.03 2.99
N TYR A 42 -1.68 9.27 2.00
CA TYR A 42 -0.32 8.74 1.99
C TYR A 42 0.48 9.11 3.26
N LYS A 43 0.27 10.34 3.76
CA LYS A 43 0.89 10.83 5.00
C LYS A 43 0.61 9.91 6.19
N TRP A 44 -0.63 9.41 6.30
CA TRP A 44 -1.05 8.52 7.37
C TRP A 44 -0.41 7.13 7.27
N PHE A 45 -0.19 6.62 6.05
CA PHE A 45 0.59 5.39 5.88
C PHE A 45 2.04 5.55 6.34
N VAL A 46 2.67 6.69 6.03
CA VAL A 46 4.03 6.97 6.50
C VAL A 46 4.07 7.06 8.03
N VAL A 47 3.15 7.82 8.64
CA VAL A 47 3.05 7.94 10.10
C VAL A 47 2.85 6.56 10.75
N LEU A 48 1.96 5.73 10.21
CA LEU A 48 1.72 4.38 10.71
C LEU A 48 2.99 3.51 10.65
N HIS A 49 3.73 3.53 9.54
CA HIS A 49 4.92 2.69 9.41
C HIS A 49 6.06 3.17 10.30
N VAL A 50 6.25 4.48 10.44
CA VAL A 50 7.26 5.06 11.32
C VAL A 50 6.91 4.75 12.78
N SER A 51 5.66 4.99 13.20
CA SER A 51 5.22 4.72 14.57
C SER A 51 5.30 3.24 14.91
N TRP A 52 4.90 2.37 13.98
CA TRP A 52 5.01 0.91 14.12
C TRP A 52 6.46 0.45 14.29
N LEU A 53 7.38 0.95 13.46
CA LEU A 53 8.81 0.67 13.58
C LEU A 53 9.35 1.09 14.95
N THR A 54 9.05 2.31 15.38
CA THR A 54 9.57 2.84 16.65
C THR A 54 8.96 2.11 17.85
N SER A 55 7.64 1.89 17.87
CA SER A 55 6.95 1.21 18.96
C SER A 55 7.39 -0.24 19.07
N GLY A 56 7.58 -0.93 17.93
CA GLY A 56 8.07 -2.30 17.92
C GLY A 56 9.46 -2.45 18.51
N VAL A 57 10.35 -1.48 18.25
CA VAL A 57 11.68 -1.46 18.88
C VAL A 57 11.56 -1.22 20.39
N ILE A 58 10.77 -0.23 20.80
CA ILE A 58 10.60 0.12 22.21
C ILE A 58 10.02 -1.05 23.01
N GLU A 59 8.91 -1.64 22.54
CA GLU A 59 8.22 -2.73 23.23
C GLU A 59 9.09 -4.00 23.32
N ALA A 60 9.75 -4.38 22.22
CA ALA A 60 10.62 -5.55 22.18
C ALA A 60 11.87 -5.38 23.07
N THR A 61 12.44 -4.17 23.14
CA THR A 61 13.61 -3.91 23.99
C THR A 61 13.23 -3.82 25.47
N ALA A 62 12.07 -3.22 25.80
CA ALA A 62 11.56 -3.15 27.16
C ALA A 62 11.26 -4.54 27.76
N SER A 63 10.81 -5.48 26.94
CA SER A 63 10.45 -6.85 27.35
C SER A 63 11.64 -7.82 27.34
N GLY A 64 12.80 -7.39 26.84
CA GLY A 64 13.94 -8.26 26.53
C GLY A 64 13.72 -8.98 25.19
N PRO A 65 14.44 -8.61 24.11
CA PRO A 65 14.14 -9.10 22.76
C PRO A 65 14.64 -10.54 22.60
N ALA A 66 13.82 -11.49 23.05
CA ALA A 66 13.99 -12.91 22.86
C ALA A 66 13.00 -13.41 21.79
N VAL A 67 13.50 -14.24 20.88
CA VAL A 67 12.62 -14.94 19.93
C VAL A 67 11.96 -16.06 20.71
N ALA A 68 10.68 -15.86 21.07
CA ALA A 68 9.88 -16.93 21.67
C ALA A 68 9.77 -18.11 20.69
N ALA A 69 9.36 -19.29 21.15
CA ALA A 69 9.18 -20.46 20.27
C ALA A 69 8.22 -20.15 19.09
N SER A 70 7.19 -19.33 19.34
CA SER A 70 6.27 -18.82 18.32
C SER A 70 6.89 -17.78 17.37
N GLY A 71 7.99 -17.13 17.75
CA GLY A 71 8.69 -16.13 16.94
C GLY A 71 9.26 -16.71 15.64
N TRP A 72 9.62 -18.00 15.62
CA TRP A 72 10.08 -18.69 14.41
C TRP A 72 8.97 -18.84 13.36
N LEU A 73 7.72 -19.06 13.80
CA LEU A 73 6.56 -19.09 12.90
C LEU A 73 6.37 -17.73 12.23
N TRP A 74 6.46 -16.65 13.01
CA TRP A 74 6.35 -15.29 12.50
C TRP A 74 7.51 -14.91 11.59
N LEU A 75 8.73 -15.38 11.90
CA LEU A 75 9.89 -15.18 11.04
C LEU A 75 9.71 -15.89 9.69
N ALA A 76 9.16 -17.11 9.69
CA ALA A 76 8.82 -17.81 8.46
C ALA A 76 7.73 -17.08 7.66
N ALA A 77 6.68 -16.59 8.32
CA ALA A 77 5.63 -15.79 7.67
C ALA A 77 6.19 -14.51 7.05
N PHE A 78 7.08 -13.81 7.76
CA PHE A 78 7.81 -12.67 7.23
C PHE A 78 8.67 -13.05 6.01
N GLY A 79 9.39 -14.17 6.09
CA GLY A 79 10.19 -14.72 5.00
C GLY A 79 9.37 -15.02 3.75
N LEU A 80 8.14 -15.52 3.90
CA LEU A 80 7.22 -15.79 2.78
C LEU A 80 6.57 -14.50 2.21
N ALA A 81 6.37 -13.49 3.05
CA ALA A 81 5.84 -12.20 2.60
C ALA A 81 6.81 -11.46 1.67
N GLN A 82 8.12 -11.66 1.82
CA GLN A 82 9.12 -10.97 0.99
C GLN A 82 9.05 -11.37 -0.50
N PRO A 83 9.11 -12.67 -0.88
CA PRO A 83 8.93 -13.07 -2.28
C PRO A 83 7.62 -12.58 -2.88
N LEU A 84 6.51 -12.68 -2.12
CA LEU A 84 5.20 -12.18 -2.56
C LEU A 84 5.26 -10.69 -2.93
N ARG A 85 5.91 -9.89 -2.09
CA ARG A 85 6.12 -8.46 -2.32
C ARG A 85 6.99 -8.21 -3.54
N TYR A 86 8.14 -8.88 -3.65
CA TYR A 86 9.04 -8.66 -4.77
C TYR A 86 8.41 -9.09 -6.10
N VAL A 87 7.68 -10.20 -6.14
CA VAL A 87 6.90 -10.61 -7.32
C VAL A 87 5.86 -9.56 -7.69
N ALA A 88 5.17 -8.96 -6.72
CA ALA A 88 4.23 -7.87 -6.97
C ALA A 88 4.93 -6.62 -7.56
N ILE A 89 6.07 -6.23 -6.99
CA ILE A 89 6.88 -5.09 -7.45
C ILE A 89 7.40 -5.33 -8.87
N THR A 90 7.97 -6.50 -9.15
CA THR A 90 8.54 -6.82 -10.47
C THR A 90 7.46 -6.98 -11.53
N THR A 91 6.29 -7.53 -11.18
CA THR A 91 5.16 -7.65 -12.11
C THR A 91 4.60 -6.29 -12.53
N LEU A 92 4.55 -5.32 -11.61
CA LEU A 92 4.14 -3.94 -11.91
C LEU A 92 5.25 -3.13 -12.60
N GLY A 93 6.51 -3.45 -12.31
CA GLY A 93 7.68 -2.79 -12.88
C GLY A 93 7.66 -1.27 -12.66
N ARG A 94 7.72 -0.50 -13.75
CA ARG A 94 7.69 0.97 -13.71
C ARG A 94 6.38 1.57 -13.21
N ARG A 95 5.28 0.81 -13.25
CA ARG A 95 3.98 1.24 -12.71
C ARG A 95 3.90 1.08 -11.19
N TRP A 96 4.85 0.37 -10.57
CA TRP A 96 4.85 0.20 -9.13
C TRP A 96 5.20 1.51 -8.42
N ASN A 97 4.42 1.88 -7.42
CA ASN A 97 4.70 3.04 -6.59
C ASN A 97 4.07 2.85 -5.21
N THR A 98 4.68 3.46 -4.19
CA THR A 98 4.06 3.55 -2.85
C THR A 98 2.89 4.53 -2.82
N ARG A 99 2.84 5.48 -3.76
CA ARG A 99 1.72 6.41 -3.96
C ARG A 99 0.82 5.92 -5.08
N VAL A 100 -0.46 6.28 -5.03
CA VAL A 100 -1.42 5.83 -6.04
C VAL A 100 -1.37 6.76 -7.24
N PHE A 101 -0.90 6.24 -8.37
CA PHE A 101 -0.94 6.91 -9.67
C PHE A 101 -1.95 6.21 -10.57
N VAL A 102 -2.84 6.99 -11.19
CA VAL A 102 -3.83 6.50 -12.15
C VAL A 102 -3.42 6.95 -13.55
N PHE A 103 -3.41 6.02 -14.49
CA PHE A 103 -3.15 6.26 -15.91
C PHE A 103 -4.50 6.22 -16.65
N PRO A 104 -5.06 7.36 -17.08
CA PRO A 104 -6.39 7.41 -17.71
C PRO A 104 -6.49 6.54 -18.96
N ASP A 105 -5.40 6.47 -19.74
CA ASP A 105 -5.37 5.82 -21.06
C ASP A 105 -4.81 4.39 -21.03
N ARG A 106 -4.58 3.80 -19.85
CA ARG A 106 -3.96 2.46 -19.75
C ARG A 106 -4.73 1.53 -18.80
N PRO A 107 -5.06 0.30 -19.24
CA PRO A 107 -5.73 -0.65 -18.37
C PRO A 107 -4.83 -1.10 -17.20
N PRO A 108 -5.42 -1.49 -16.05
CA PRO A 108 -4.70 -2.09 -14.94
C PRO A 108 -3.90 -3.32 -15.34
N VAL A 109 -2.79 -3.57 -14.64
CA VAL A 109 -1.99 -4.79 -14.86
C VAL A 109 -2.74 -5.98 -14.27
N ALA A 110 -3.16 -6.91 -15.13
CA ALA A 110 -3.88 -8.12 -14.76
C ALA A 110 -3.09 -9.40 -15.13
N SER A 111 -1.75 -9.31 -15.19
CA SER A 111 -0.87 -10.44 -15.52
C SER A 111 -0.16 -10.99 -14.28
N GLY A 112 0.37 -12.21 -14.40
CA GLY A 112 1.11 -12.88 -13.34
C GLY A 112 0.29 -13.06 -12.06
N ILE A 113 0.86 -12.67 -10.91
CA ILE A 113 0.23 -12.81 -9.61
C ILE A 113 -1.06 -11.99 -9.45
N TYR A 114 -1.23 -10.93 -10.27
CA TYR A 114 -2.43 -10.09 -10.25
C TYR A 114 -3.66 -10.77 -10.89
N ARG A 115 -3.50 -11.94 -11.52
CA ARG A 115 -4.62 -12.78 -11.98
C ARG A 115 -5.33 -13.49 -10.84
N VAL A 116 -4.60 -13.83 -9.78
CA VAL A 116 -5.09 -14.64 -8.66
C VAL A 116 -5.33 -13.80 -7.41
N LEU A 117 -4.52 -12.77 -7.20
CA LEU A 117 -4.61 -11.87 -6.05
C LEU A 117 -4.79 -10.43 -6.55
N PRO A 118 -5.89 -9.74 -6.18
CA PRO A 118 -6.09 -8.35 -6.59
C PRO A 118 -5.00 -7.40 -6.06
N HIS A 119 -4.47 -7.66 -4.86
CA HIS A 119 -3.47 -6.81 -4.20
C HIS A 119 -2.40 -7.61 -3.43
N PRO A 120 -1.51 -8.35 -4.12
CA PRO A 120 -0.48 -9.17 -3.48
C PRO A 120 0.47 -8.34 -2.59
N ASN A 121 0.81 -7.12 -2.99
CA ASN A 121 1.64 -6.22 -2.18
C ASN A 121 0.95 -5.83 -0.85
N TYR A 122 -0.37 -5.65 -0.85
CA TYR A 122 -1.09 -5.30 0.37
C TYR A 122 -1.14 -6.48 1.33
N LEU A 123 -1.32 -7.69 0.80
CA LEU A 123 -1.24 -8.90 1.61
C LEU A 123 0.13 -9.03 2.26
N ALA A 124 1.21 -8.78 1.52
CA ALA A 124 2.57 -8.78 2.08
C ALA A 124 2.73 -7.73 3.21
N VAL A 125 2.20 -6.52 3.04
CA VAL A 125 2.22 -5.47 4.08
C VAL A 125 1.45 -5.91 5.34
N VAL A 126 0.26 -6.49 5.18
CA VAL A 126 -0.54 -6.99 6.32
C VAL A 126 0.20 -8.07 7.09
N ILE A 127 0.76 -9.05 6.39
CA ILE A 127 1.55 -10.11 7.02
C ILE A 127 2.76 -9.51 7.75
N GLU A 128 3.43 -8.53 7.16
CA GLU A 128 4.61 -7.91 7.76
C GLU A 128 4.27 -7.10 9.03
N LEU A 129 3.21 -6.29 8.99
CA LEU A 129 2.75 -5.49 10.14
C LEU A 129 2.43 -6.36 11.36
N LEU A 130 1.89 -7.56 11.12
CA LEU A 130 1.57 -8.53 12.16
C LEU A 130 2.81 -9.33 12.58
N ALA A 131 3.57 -9.87 11.63
CA ALA A 131 4.63 -10.82 11.91
C ALA A 131 5.84 -10.17 12.57
N VAL A 132 6.32 -9.02 12.09
CA VAL A 132 7.59 -8.44 12.55
C VAL A 132 7.61 -8.13 14.06
N PRO A 133 6.57 -7.50 14.65
CA PRO A 133 6.57 -7.26 16.10
C PRO A 133 6.42 -8.58 16.87
N LEU A 134 5.64 -9.53 16.36
CA LEU A 134 5.41 -10.82 17.01
C LEU A 134 6.63 -11.75 17.01
N ILE A 135 7.59 -11.56 16.10
CA ILE A 135 8.90 -12.26 16.17
C ILE A 135 9.57 -12.02 17.53
N PHE A 136 9.38 -10.83 18.11
CA PHE A 136 10.04 -10.39 19.34
C PHE A 136 9.05 -10.15 20.49
N GLY A 137 7.82 -10.65 20.38
CA GLY A 137 6.80 -10.58 21.44
C GLY A 137 6.14 -9.21 21.60
N ALA A 138 6.27 -8.29 20.65
CA ALA A 138 5.65 -6.96 20.71
C ALA A 138 4.17 -7.01 20.27
N VAL A 139 3.32 -7.61 21.10
CA VAL A 139 1.90 -7.88 20.80
C VAL A 139 1.07 -6.59 20.70
N TRP A 140 1.37 -5.57 21.51
CA TRP A 140 0.63 -4.31 21.47
C TRP A 140 0.89 -3.58 20.17
N THR A 141 2.15 -3.49 19.76
CA THR A 141 2.54 -2.91 18.47
C THR A 141 1.87 -3.64 17.31
N ALA A 142 1.89 -4.97 17.31
CA ALA A 142 1.24 -5.77 16.26
C ALA A 142 -0.27 -5.49 16.19
N THR A 143 -0.94 -5.47 17.34
CA THR A 143 -2.39 -5.28 17.43
C THR A 143 -2.79 -3.87 17.00
N LEU A 144 -2.15 -2.83 17.56
CA LEU A 144 -2.44 -1.44 17.25
C LEU A 144 -2.18 -1.12 15.78
N ALA A 145 -1.06 -1.60 15.21
CA ALA A 145 -0.76 -1.37 13.81
C ALA A 145 -1.69 -2.12 12.87
N THR A 146 -2.10 -3.34 13.22
CA THR A 146 -3.09 -4.10 12.44
C THR A 146 -4.44 -3.38 12.44
N LEU A 147 -4.90 -2.90 13.59
CA LEU A 147 -6.14 -2.12 13.71
C LEU A 147 -6.06 -0.80 12.93
N ALA A 148 -4.98 -0.05 13.08
CA ALA A 148 -4.79 1.21 12.36
C ALA A 148 -4.70 0.99 10.84
N ASN A 149 -4.05 -0.10 10.39
CA ASN A 149 -4.01 -0.48 8.98
C ASN A 149 -5.40 -0.90 8.46
N ALA A 150 -6.18 -1.65 9.25
CA ALA A 150 -7.54 -2.01 8.90
C ALA A 150 -8.45 -0.78 8.81
N LEU A 151 -8.30 0.19 9.71
CA LEU A 151 -9.01 1.47 9.67
C LEU A 151 -8.62 2.31 8.45
N LEU A 152 -7.33 2.37 8.09
CA LEU A 152 -6.88 3.08 6.89
C LEU A 152 -7.42 2.43 5.61
N LEU A 153 -7.38 1.10 5.51
CA LEU A 153 -7.97 0.38 4.40
C LEU A 153 -9.50 0.55 4.36
N GLY A 154 -10.17 0.50 5.52
CA GLY A 154 -11.61 0.67 5.62
C GLY A 154 -12.08 2.09 5.28
N ALA A 155 -11.44 3.11 5.82
CA ALA A 155 -11.78 4.52 5.61
C ALA A 155 -11.48 5.00 4.18
N VAL A 156 -10.49 4.41 3.49
CA VAL A 156 -10.10 4.83 2.14
C VAL A 156 -10.77 4.00 1.05
N ARG A 157 -10.92 2.68 1.25
CA ARG A 157 -11.31 1.75 0.19
C ARG A 157 -12.82 1.60 0.05
N LEU A 158 -13.57 1.56 1.16
CA LEU A 158 -15.04 1.47 1.12
C LEU A 158 -15.72 2.69 0.47
N PRO A 159 -15.30 3.95 0.68
CA PRO A 159 -15.94 5.09 0.02
C PRO A 159 -15.67 5.14 -1.49
N VAL A 160 -14.48 4.71 -1.92
CA VAL A 160 -14.09 4.65 -3.33
C VAL A 160 -14.86 3.53 -4.05
N GLU A 161 -14.97 2.36 -3.41
CA GLU A 161 -15.73 1.22 -3.94
C GLU A 161 -17.24 1.50 -3.95
N ARG A 162 -17.78 2.17 -2.92
CA ARG A 162 -19.18 2.65 -2.89
C ARG A 162 -19.48 3.70 -3.96
N ARG A 163 -18.55 4.62 -4.25
CA ARG A 163 -18.70 5.62 -5.33
C ARG A 163 -18.65 4.99 -6.71
N ALA A 164 -17.75 4.03 -6.94
CA ALA A 164 -17.68 3.29 -8.20
C ALA A 164 -18.97 2.47 -8.46
N LEU A 165 -19.52 1.82 -7.43
CA LEU A 165 -20.79 1.09 -7.52
C LEU A 165 -21.99 2.01 -7.76
N GLN A 166 -22.01 3.22 -7.19
CA GLN A 166 -23.07 4.21 -7.45
C GLN A 166 -23.02 4.76 -8.89
N GLN A 167 -21.83 5.01 -9.43
CA GLN A 167 -21.66 5.46 -10.82
C GLN A 167 -22.10 4.39 -11.84
N MET A 168 -21.82 3.11 -11.58
CA MET A 168 -22.28 2.00 -12.42
C MET A 168 -23.79 1.75 -12.32
N ARG A 169 -24.41 1.95 -11.16
CA ARG A 169 -25.87 1.81 -10.96
C ARG A 169 -26.69 2.95 -11.56
N HIS A 170 -26.08 4.07 -11.93
CA HIS A 170 -26.77 5.21 -12.54
C HIS A 170 -26.47 5.40 -14.05
N GLY A 171 -25.74 4.48 -14.68
CA GLY A 171 -25.58 4.46 -16.15
C GLY A 171 -24.90 5.70 -16.75
N VAL A 172 -24.18 6.50 -15.97
CA VAL A 172 -23.53 7.71 -16.47
C VAL A 172 -22.15 7.36 -17.01
N HIS A 173 -22.03 7.31 -18.34
CA HIS A 173 -20.73 7.23 -19.01
C HIS A 173 -19.91 8.51 -18.74
N PRO A 174 -18.57 8.42 -18.51
CA PRO A 174 -17.73 9.56 -18.10
C PRO A 174 -17.58 10.72 -19.09
N ARG A 175 -18.22 10.66 -20.27
CA ARG A 175 -18.06 11.67 -21.33
C ARG A 175 -18.89 12.95 -21.13
N SER A 176 -19.88 12.95 -20.25
CA SER A 176 -20.81 14.09 -20.10
C SER A 176 -20.35 15.17 -19.10
N ALA A 177 -19.17 15.03 -18.49
CA ALA A 177 -18.71 15.88 -17.39
C ALA A 177 -17.52 16.80 -17.73
N LEU A 178 -17.30 17.13 -19.00
CA LEU A 178 -16.44 18.26 -19.35
C LEU A 178 -17.32 19.48 -19.63
N PRO A 179 -17.22 20.57 -18.84
CA PRO A 179 -17.85 21.82 -19.17
C PRO A 179 -17.00 22.52 -20.24
N GLY A 180 -17.52 22.57 -21.46
CA GLY A 180 -16.92 23.26 -22.58
C GLY A 180 -17.86 23.16 -23.78
N ASP A 181 -18.73 24.17 -23.87
CA ASP A 181 -19.34 24.75 -25.09
C ASP A 181 -20.79 25.15 -24.81
N GLY A 182 -20.93 26.22 -24.03
CA GLY A 182 -22.13 27.03 -24.02
C GLY A 182 -21.93 28.23 -24.93
N ASP A 183 -22.56 28.21 -26.10
CA ASP A 183 -23.33 29.32 -26.68
C ASP A 183 -24.13 28.73 -27.87
N GLY A 184 -25.46 28.62 -27.84
CA GLY A 184 -26.38 29.71 -28.19
C GLY A 184 -26.29 29.99 -29.70
N THR A 185 -27.32 29.88 -30.56
CA THR A 185 -28.72 30.27 -30.39
C THR A 185 -29.50 29.95 -31.69
N GLY A 186 -30.77 29.53 -31.55
CA GLY A 186 -31.93 29.96 -32.37
C GLY A 186 -32.07 29.45 -33.82
N ALA A 187 -33.06 28.63 -34.17
CA ALA A 187 -34.48 28.96 -34.32
C ALA A 187 -34.87 29.16 -35.80
N VAL A 188 -35.76 28.27 -36.23
CA VAL A 188 -36.54 28.32 -37.48
C VAL A 188 -37.47 29.54 -37.43
N GLY A 189 -37.52 30.30 -38.53
CA GLY A 189 -38.40 31.44 -38.75
C GLY A 189 -38.02 32.17 -40.03
#